data_AF-A0A529TQK4-F1
#
_entry.id   AF-A0A529TQK4-F1
#
_cell.length_a   1.000
_cell.length_b   1.000
_cell.length_c   1.000
_cell.angle_alpha   90.00
_cell.angle_beta   90.00
_cell.angle_gamma   90.00
#
_symmetry.space_group_name_H-M   'P 1'
#
loop_
_entity.id
_entity.type
_entity.pdbx_description
1 polymer ?
#
loop_
_entity_poly.entity_id
_entity_poly.type
_entity_poly.pdbx_seq_one_letter_code
_entity_poly.pdbx_strand_id
1 'polypeptide(L)'
;ITQFFFDNDLYERYVERARRAGIYIPIVPGILPVHNFTQVANFSSRCGALVPAWLAERFEGLENDPQTHALVASAVAAEQVLDLVERGVGDFHFYTMNRADLVFAVCHMIGI
;
A
#
# COMPACT_ATOMS: atom_id res chain seq x y z
N ILE A 1 13.49 0.44 4.93
CA ILE A 1 12.03 0.18 4.80
C ILE A 1 11.33 1.53 4.92
N THR A 2 10.41 1.85 4.02
CA THR A 2 9.64 3.12 4.05
C THR A 2 8.43 3.02 4.99
N GLN A 3 7.82 4.15 5.32
CA GLN A 3 6.42 4.18 5.77
C GLN A 3 5.50 3.71 4.62
N PHE A 4 4.26 3.33 4.93
CA PHE A 4 3.24 3.04 3.91
C PHE A 4 2.88 4.27 3.07
N PHE A 5 2.41 4.01 1.86
CA PHE A 5 1.95 4.99 0.89
C PHE A 5 0.90 4.34 -0.02
N PHE A 6 0.13 5.15 -0.74
CA PHE A 6 -0.86 4.69 -1.73
C PHE A 6 -0.56 5.17 -3.15
N ASP A 7 0.47 6.00 -3.33
CA ASP A 7 0.92 6.55 -4.62
C ASP A 7 2.32 6.03 -4.92
N ASN A 8 2.45 5.18 -5.93
CA ASN A 8 3.73 4.60 -6.33
C ASN A 8 4.69 5.64 -6.93
N ASP A 9 4.17 6.70 -7.55
CA ASP A 9 5.00 7.80 -8.07
C ASP A 9 5.62 8.59 -6.91
N LEU A 10 4.93 8.69 -5.76
CA LEU A 10 5.49 9.30 -4.55
C LEU A 10 6.69 8.51 -4.03
N TYR A 11 6.58 7.18 -4.02
CA TYR A 11 7.69 6.30 -3.64
C TYR A 11 8.87 6.47 -4.61
N GLU A 12 8.62 6.46 -5.92
CA GLU A 12 9.68 6.60 -6.93
C GLU A 12 10.40 7.96 -6.83
N ARG A 13 9.65 9.06 -6.69
CA ARG A 13 10.24 10.40 -6.43
C ARG A 13 11.06 10.43 -5.15
N TYR A 14 10.63 9.72 -4.10
CA TYR A 14 11.41 9.60 -2.86
C TYR A 14 12.72 8.84 -3.08
N VAL A 15 12.66 7.70 -3.79
CA VAL A 15 13.85 6.91 -4.14
C VAL A 15 14.81 7.75 -4.97
N GLU A 16 14.35 8.43 -6.02
CA GLU A 16 15.17 9.31 -6.86
C GLU A 16 15.90 10.38 -6.04
N ARG A 17 15.19 11.04 -5.11
CA ARG A 17 15.78 12.03 -4.20
C ARG A 17 16.85 11.41 -3.30
N ALA A 18 16.60 10.22 -2.75
CA ALA A 18 17.59 9.51 -1.93
C ALA A 18 18.84 9.13 -2.74
N ARG A 19 18.67 8.65 -3.99
CA ARG A 19 19.78 8.34 -4.89
C ARG A 19 20.60 9.58 -5.25
N ARG A 20 19.95 10.71 -5.55
CA ARG A 20 20.63 12.01 -5.76
C ARG A 20 21.41 12.49 -4.54
N ALA A 21 20.99 12.12 -3.34
CA ALA A 21 21.71 12.40 -2.09
C ALA A 21 22.84 11.39 -1.79
N GLY A 22 23.13 10.44 -2.69
CA GLY A 22 24.20 9.46 -2.53
C GLY A 22 23.84 8.23 -1.68
N ILE A 23 22.56 8.04 -1.34
CA ILE A 23 22.11 6.88 -0.57
C ILE A 23 21.78 5.74 -1.54
N TYR A 24 22.54 4.64 -1.51
CA TYR A 24 22.37 3.50 -2.43
C TYR A 24 21.96 2.18 -1.78
N ILE A 25 21.78 2.17 -0.46
CA ILE A 25 21.21 0.99 0.22
C ILE A 25 19.79 0.67 -0.33
N PRO A 26 19.34 -0.60 -0.25
CA PRO A 26 17.98 -0.97 -0.65
C PRO A 26 16.92 -0.16 0.12
N ILE A 27 15.94 0.37 -0.61
CA ILE A 27 14.80 1.11 -0.05
C ILE A 27 13.56 0.26 -0.26
N VAL A 28 13.29 -0.64 0.69
CA VAL A 28 12.13 -1.54 0.64
C VAL A 28 10.83 -0.76 0.89
N PRO A 29 9.84 -0.78 -0.03
CA PRO A 29 8.53 -0.18 0.20
C PRO A 29 7.76 -0.90 1.31
N GLY A 30 7.18 -0.11 2.20
CA GLY A 30 6.17 -0.58 3.15
C GLY A 30 4.78 -0.55 2.51
N ILE A 31 4.07 -1.69 2.48
CA ILE A 31 2.73 -1.83 1.91
C ILE A 31 1.74 -2.07 3.06
N LEU A 32 0.71 -1.24 3.14
CA LEU A 32 -0.37 -1.38 4.11
C LEU A 32 -1.65 -1.83 3.41
N PRO A 33 -2.05 -3.10 3.57
CA PRO A 33 -3.41 -3.54 3.33
C PRO A 33 -4.44 -2.68 4.09
N VAL A 34 -5.37 -2.06 3.37
CA VAL A 34 -6.43 -1.24 3.99
C VAL A 34 -7.46 -2.14 4.65
N HIS A 35 -7.23 -2.55 5.90
CA HIS A 35 -8.19 -3.38 6.63
C HIS A 35 -9.40 -2.60 7.17
N ASN A 36 -9.22 -1.30 7.40
CA ASN A 36 -10.26 -0.40 7.88
C ASN A 36 -10.01 0.99 7.28
N PHE A 37 -10.75 1.33 6.23
CA PHE A 37 -10.60 2.60 5.54
C PHE A 37 -10.78 3.80 6.48
N THR A 38 -11.75 3.75 7.40
CA THR A 38 -11.97 4.81 8.41
C THR A 38 -10.75 5.02 9.30
N GLN A 39 -10.07 3.94 9.71
CA GLN A 39 -8.85 4.03 10.50
C GLN A 39 -7.68 4.58 9.67
N VAL A 40 -7.58 4.19 8.40
CA VAL A 40 -6.57 4.72 7.46
C VAL A 40 -6.77 6.22 7.22
N ALA A 41 -8.01 6.68 6.98
CA ALA A 41 -8.31 8.10 6.84
C ALA A 41 -7.93 8.90 8.10
N ASN A 42 -8.23 8.36 9.28
CA ASN A 42 -7.87 8.97 10.56
C ASN A 42 -6.36 8.92 10.85
N PHE A 43 -5.63 7.91 10.40
CA PHE A 43 -4.17 7.84 10.57
C PHE A 43 -3.46 8.79 9.60
N SER A 44 -3.90 8.80 8.35
CA SER A 44 -3.42 9.70 7.30
C SER A 44 -3.50 11.17 7.71
N SER A 45 -4.63 11.61 8.26
CA SER A 45 -4.80 12.98 8.76
C SER A 45 -3.84 13.34 9.91
N ARG A 46 -3.42 12.36 10.73
CA ARG A 46 -2.50 12.56 11.86
C ARG A 46 -1.02 12.52 11.45
N CYS A 47 -0.70 11.84 10.35
CA CYS A 47 0.68 11.66 9.88
C CYS A 47 1.04 12.56 8.69
N GLY A 48 0.11 13.37 8.21
CA GLY A 48 0.28 14.20 7.01
C GLY A 48 0.31 13.38 5.71
N ALA A 49 -0.13 12.12 5.75
CA ALA A 49 -0.30 11.32 4.54
C ALA A 49 -1.65 11.67 3.90
N LEU A 50 -1.69 11.83 2.58
CA LEU A 50 -2.94 12.04 1.84
C LEU A 50 -3.53 10.68 1.48
N VAL A 51 -4.81 10.48 1.78
CA VAL A 51 -5.60 9.40 1.17
C VAL A 51 -6.05 9.91 -0.20
N PRO A 52 -5.66 9.28 -1.31
CA PRO A 52 -6.10 9.70 -2.63
C PRO A 52 -7.62 9.60 -2.77
N ALA A 53 -8.24 10.52 -3.52
CA ALA A 53 -9.69 10.52 -3.75
C ALA A 53 -10.16 9.20 -4.40
N TRP A 54 -9.42 8.71 -5.40
CA TRP A 54 -9.71 7.41 -6.04
C TRP A 54 -9.75 6.25 -5.06
N LEU A 55 -8.95 6.31 -3.99
CA LEU A 55 -8.92 5.28 -2.97
C LEU A 55 -10.18 5.38 -2.11
N ALA A 56 -10.58 6.59 -1.71
CA ALA A 56 -11.81 6.80 -0.97
C ALA A 56 -13.06 6.33 -1.74
N GLU A 57 -13.14 6.65 -3.03
CA GLU A 57 -14.23 6.23 -3.90
C GLU A 57 -14.40 4.71 -3.97
N ARG A 58 -13.29 3.95 -3.95
CA ARG A 58 -13.36 2.47 -3.94
C ARG A 58 -13.93 1.89 -2.65
N PHE A 59 -13.87 2.61 -1.53
CA PHE A 59 -14.37 2.15 -0.23
C PHE A 59 -15.72 2.76 0.16
N GLU A 60 -16.25 3.69 -0.64
CA GLU A 60 -17.54 4.35 -0.38
C GLU A 60 -18.69 3.34 -0.35
N GLY A 61 -19.51 3.37 0.70
CA GLY A 61 -20.68 2.49 0.85
C GLY A 61 -20.35 1.07 1.34
N LEU A 62 -19.08 0.75 1.63
CA LEU A 62 -18.66 -0.56 2.13
C LEU A 62 -18.62 -0.65 3.66
N GLU A 63 -19.11 0.35 4.39
CA GLU A 63 -18.98 0.44 5.86
C GLU A 63 -19.66 -0.72 6.58
N ASN A 64 -20.72 -1.28 5.99
CA ASN A 64 -21.48 -2.40 6.52
C ASN A 64 -21.32 -3.70 5.70
N ASP A 65 -20.34 -3.75 4.77
CA ASP A 65 -20.03 -4.93 3.96
C ASP A 65 -18.56 -5.35 4.13
N PRO A 66 -18.24 -6.08 5.22
CA PRO A 66 -16.86 -6.46 5.52
C PRO A 66 -16.26 -7.43 4.51
N GLN A 67 -17.08 -8.21 3.79
CA GLN A 67 -16.60 -9.16 2.79
C GLN A 67 -16.13 -8.42 1.54
N THR A 68 -16.97 -7.53 0.99
CA THR A 68 -16.60 -6.72 -0.17
C THR A 68 -15.47 -5.75 0.17
N HIS A 69 -15.47 -5.15 1.37
CA HIS A 69 -14.36 -4.31 1.83
C HIS A 69 -13.02 -5.06 1.81
N ALA A 70 -12.99 -6.31 2.29
CA ALA A 70 -11.76 -7.12 2.29
C ALA A 70 -11.27 -7.44 0.86
N LEU A 71 -12.19 -7.74 -0.06
CA LEU A 71 -11.87 -7.98 -1.47
C LEU A 71 -11.29 -6.72 -2.14
N VAL A 72 -11.93 -5.57 -1.96
CA VAL A 72 -11.46 -4.29 -2.50
C VAL A 72 -10.09 -3.92 -1.93
N ALA A 73 -9.89 -4.09 -0.62
CA ALA A 73 -8.60 -3.85 0.02
C ALA A 73 -7.49 -4.76 -0.52
N SER A 74 -7.80 -6.03 -0.76
CA SER A 74 -6.87 -6.98 -1.37
C SER A 74 -6.50 -6.56 -2.79
N ALA A 75 -7.50 -6.18 -3.59
CA ALA A 75 -7.30 -5.74 -4.97
C ALA A 75 -6.44 -4.47 -5.04
N VAL A 76 -6.73 -3.46 -4.22
CA VAL A 76 -5.92 -2.23 -4.16
C VAL A 76 -4.46 -2.52 -3.79
N ALA A 77 -4.23 -3.35 -2.77
CA ALA A 77 -2.87 -3.70 -2.36
C ALA A 77 -2.14 -4.50 -3.45
N ALA A 78 -2.84 -5.41 -4.14
CA ALA A 78 -2.29 -6.17 -5.24
C ALA A 78 -1.95 -5.30 -6.45
N GLU A 79 -2.86 -4.41 -6.86
CA GLU A 79 -2.62 -3.42 -7.93
C GLU A 79 -1.39 -2.57 -7.62
N GLN A 80 -1.27 -2.08 -6.38
CA GLN A 80 -0.11 -1.30 -5.94
C GLN A 80 1.19 -2.09 -6.06
N VAL A 81 1.21 -3.34 -5.59
CA VAL A 81 2.41 -4.18 -5.62
C VAL A 81 2.78 -4.58 -7.04
N LEU A 82 1.80 -4.93 -7.88
CA LEU A 82 2.03 -5.28 -9.29
C LEU A 82 2.68 -4.12 -10.05
N ASP A 83 2.19 -2.89 -9.89
CA ASP A 83 2.82 -1.70 -10.50
C ASP A 83 4.26 -1.50 -9.98
N LEU A 84 4.52 -1.68 -8.68
CA LEU A 84 5.89 -1.61 -8.15
C LEU A 84 6.79 -2.71 -8.72
N VAL A 85 6.28 -3.93 -8.92
CA VAL A 85 7.00 -5.03 -9.56
C VAL A 85 7.34 -4.68 -11.01
N GLU A 86 6.39 -4.12 -11.78
CA GLU A 86 6.61 -3.66 -13.16
C GLU A 86 7.69 -2.57 -13.23
N ARG A 87 7.78 -1.72 -12.19
CA ARG A 87 8.84 -0.71 -12.03
C ARG A 87 10.18 -1.28 -11.55
N GLY A 88 10.28 -2.60 -11.35
CA GLY A 88 11.51 -3.30 -11.00
C GLY A 88 11.78 -3.43 -9.50
N VAL A 89 10.77 -3.23 -8.64
CA VAL A 89 10.89 -3.49 -7.20
C VAL A 89 10.69 -4.97 -6.91
N GLY A 90 11.68 -5.61 -6.28
CA GLY A 90 11.65 -7.04 -5.93
C GLY A 90 11.43 -7.35 -4.45
N ASP A 91 11.55 -6.35 -3.57
CA ASP A 91 11.44 -6.53 -2.12
C ASP A 91 10.25 -5.76 -1.57
N PHE A 92 9.48 -6.36 -0.66
CA PHE A 92 8.30 -5.75 -0.06
C PHE A 92 8.25 -5.98 1.46
N HIS A 93 7.77 -4.99 2.20
CA HIS A 93 7.44 -5.13 3.62
C HIS A 93 5.94 -4.93 3.83
N PHE A 94 5.22 -5.98 4.22
CA PHE A 94 3.78 -5.90 4.47
C PHE A 94 3.45 -5.60 5.94
N TYR A 95 2.69 -4.54 6.17
CA TYR A 95 2.10 -4.25 7.48
C TYR A 95 0.84 -5.11 7.68
N THR A 96 1.03 -6.32 8.20
CA THR A 96 -0.05 -7.32 8.33
C THR A 96 -1.13 -6.95 9.35
N MET A 97 -0.82 -6.07 10.32
CA MET A 97 -1.73 -5.74 11.42
C MET A 97 -2.29 -6.98 12.15
N ASN A 98 -1.46 -8.02 12.29
CA ASN A 98 -1.82 -9.33 12.85
C ASN A 98 -2.93 -10.08 12.07
N ARG A 99 -3.09 -9.81 10.77
CA ARG A 99 -4.01 -10.49 9.85
C ARG A 99 -3.26 -10.98 8.62
N ALA A 100 -3.35 -12.28 8.33
CA ALA A 100 -2.52 -12.93 7.30
C ALA A 100 -3.25 -13.05 5.96
N ASP A 101 -4.57 -13.16 6.00
CA ASP A 101 -5.48 -13.48 4.90
C ASP A 101 -5.31 -12.54 3.69
N LEU A 102 -5.27 -11.23 3.93
CA LEU A 102 -5.10 -10.25 2.85
C LEU A 102 -3.69 -10.28 2.25
N VAL A 103 -2.66 -10.34 3.12
CA VAL A 103 -1.27 -10.38 2.68
C VAL A 103 -0.99 -11.67 1.91
N PHE A 104 -1.56 -12.78 2.35
CA PHE A 104 -1.49 -14.06 1.64
C PHE A 104 -2.11 -13.96 0.24
N ALA A 105 -3.29 -13.35 0.11
CA ALA A 105 -3.93 -13.13 -1.18
C ALA A 105 -3.05 -12.26 -2.11
N VAL A 106 -2.44 -11.19 -1.58
CA VAL A 106 -1.52 -10.33 -2.34
C VAL A 106 -0.29 -11.11 -2.80
N CYS A 107 0.39 -11.83 -1.89
CA CYS A 107 1.54 -12.67 -2.25
C CYS A 107 1.18 -13.69 -3.34
N HIS A 108 0.04 -14.36 -3.20
CA HIS A 108 -0.41 -15.33 -4.19
C HIS A 108 -0.68 -14.69 -5.56
N MET A 109 -1.29 -13.50 -5.60
CA MET A 109 -1.56 -12.77 -6.85
C MET A 109 -0.29 -12.33 -7.58
N ILE A 110 0.80 -12.09 -6.86
CA ILE A 110 2.09 -11.65 -7.43
C ILE A 110 3.07 -12.82 -7.63
N GLY A 111 2.63 -14.06 -7.41
CA GLY A 111 3.42 -15.27 -7.67
C GLY A 111 4.45 -15.64 -6.59
N ILE A 112 4.23 -15.21 -5.34
CA ILE A 112 5.04 -15.56 -4.15
C ILE A 112 4.31 -16.58 -3.27
#